data_AF-A0A8T6DLH0-F1
#
_entry.id   AF-A0A8T6DLH0-F1
#
_cell.length_a   1.000
_cell.length_b   1.000
_cell.length_c   1.000
_cell.angle_alpha   90.00
_cell.angle_beta   90.00
_cell.angle_gamma   90.00
#
_symmetry.space_group_name_H-M   'P 1'
#
loop_
_entity.id
_entity.type
_entity.pdbx_description
1 polymer ?
#
loop_
_entity_poly.entity_id
_entity_poly.type
_entity_poly.pdbx_seq_one_letter_code
_entity_poly.pdbx_strand_id
1 'polypeptide(L)'
;MTRNRVVLTVSTLSHIFAWAATLFFIFWPVYSGVSVRAGESGVGSVSGKTLIEVNGLWAALLIVLPIIFTAIALIASFPSVAHPRLMLTLRWTAFALLLTFCAVSSLSIGLFYLPAAIAALVAAIVRGRN
;
A
#
# COMPACT_ATOMS: atom_id res chain seq x y z
N MET A 1 -10.48 23.36 10.64
CA MET A 1 -9.18 23.00 10.00
C MET A 1 -9.09 23.68 8.64
N THR A 2 -7.92 24.19 8.25
CA THR A 2 -7.72 24.72 6.88
C THR A 2 -7.65 23.56 5.87
N ARG A 3 -8.14 23.74 4.64
CA ARG A 3 -8.18 22.71 3.58
C ARG A 3 -6.83 22.00 3.39
N ASN A 4 -5.73 22.76 3.44
CA ASN A 4 -4.38 22.21 3.32
C ASN A 4 -4.03 21.22 4.44
N ARG A 5 -4.49 21.48 5.68
CA ARG A 5 -4.28 20.55 6.80
C ARG A 5 -5.04 19.25 6.58
N VAL A 6 -6.29 19.31 6.08
CA VAL A 6 -7.08 18.12 5.76
C VAL A 6 -6.39 17.26 4.69
N VAL A 7 -5.97 17.87 3.58
CA VAL A 7 -5.28 17.16 2.48
C VAL A 7 -4.00 16.49 2.98
N LEU A 8 -3.21 17.18 3.81
CA LEU A 8 -2.02 16.62 4.42
C LEU A 8 -2.34 15.46 5.35
N THR A 9 -3.26 15.63 6.31
CA THR A 9 -3.64 14.58 7.25
C THR A 9 -4.12 13.32 6.53
N VAL A 10 -4.98 13.48 5.53
CA VAL A 10 -5.51 12.34 4.76
C VAL A 10 -4.41 11.67 3.93
N SER A 11 -3.48 12.43 3.35
CA SER A 11 -2.34 11.86 2.62
C SER A 11 -1.37 11.13 3.55
N THR A 12 -1.16 11.64 4.76
CA THR A 12 -0.37 10.97 5.79
C THR A 12 -1.03 9.66 6.20
N LEU A 13 -2.35 9.64 6.41
CA LEU A 13 -3.09 8.40 6.70
C LEU A 13 -2.97 7.39 5.56
N SER A 14 -3.08 7.84 4.31
CA SER A 14 -2.84 7.00 3.13
C SER A 14 -1.47 6.31 3.19
N HIS A 15 -0.42 7.09 3.49
CA HIS A 15 0.94 6.56 3.60
C HIS A 15 1.12 5.61 4.78
N ILE A 16 0.52 5.92 5.94
CA ILE A 16 0.54 5.04 7.12
C ILE A 16 -0.14 3.70 6.81
N PHE A 17 -1.29 3.70 6.14
CA PHE A 17 -1.98 2.46 5.77
C PHE A 17 -1.17 1.62 4.79
N ALA A 18 -0.50 2.24 3.81
CA ALA A 18 0.38 1.52 2.89
C ALA A 18 1.56 0.87 3.62
N TRP A 19 2.18 1.58 4.58
CA TRP A 19 3.23 1.01 5.42
C TRP A 19 2.70 -0.12 6.29
N ALA A 20 1.56 0.06 6.97
CA ALA A 20 0.95 -0.95 7.82
C ALA A 20 0.68 -2.26 7.05
N ALA A 21 0.08 -2.16 5.85
CA ALA A 21 -0.15 -3.31 4.98
C ALA A 21 1.16 -3.98 4.53
N THR A 22 2.17 -3.18 4.19
CA THR A 22 3.48 -3.71 3.74
C THR A 22 4.19 -4.44 4.88
N LEU A 23 4.24 -3.86 6.08
CA LEU A 23 4.83 -4.50 7.26
C LEU A 23 4.07 -5.77 7.63
N PHE A 24 2.74 -5.76 7.49
CA PHE A 24 1.93 -6.98 7.66
C PHE A 24 2.40 -8.09 6.71
N PHE A 25 2.61 -7.84 5.42
CA PHE A 25 3.06 -8.88 4.49
C PHE A 25 4.52 -9.33 4.69
N ILE A 26 5.38 -8.46 5.21
CA ILE A 26 6.78 -8.80 5.51
C ILE A 26 6.86 -9.72 6.73
N PHE A 27 6.12 -9.40 7.80
CA PHE A 27 6.31 -10.05 9.10
C PHE A 27 5.22 -11.05 9.47
N TRP A 28 4.02 -10.93 8.91
CA TRP A 28 2.91 -11.81 9.26
C TRP A 28 2.85 -13.04 8.34
N PRO A 29 2.73 -14.25 8.90
CA PRO A 29 2.57 -15.46 8.11
C PRO A 29 1.15 -15.53 7.53
N VAL A 30 1.01 -15.24 6.24
CA VAL A 30 -0.28 -15.29 5.52
C VAL A 30 -0.47 -16.65 4.82
N TYR A 31 0.60 -17.42 4.65
CA TYR A 31 0.56 -18.74 4.03
C TYR A 31 0.72 -19.85 5.06
N SER A 32 0.07 -20.98 4.83
CA SER A 32 0.31 -22.22 5.59
C SER A 32 1.01 -23.23 4.68
N GLY A 33 2.12 -23.78 5.14
CA GLY A 33 2.83 -24.86 4.47
C GLY A 33 2.79 -26.13 5.31
N VAL A 34 2.58 -27.28 4.67
CA VAL A 34 2.75 -28.59 5.32
C VAL A 34 4.17 -29.04 5.03
N SER A 35 5.00 -29.17 6.07
CA SER A 35 6.30 -29.83 5.95
C SER A 35 6.21 -31.26 6.46
N VAL A 36 6.47 -32.23 5.60
CA VAL A 36 6.62 -33.63 5.99
C VAL A 36 8.11 -33.90 6.19
N ARG A 37 8.55 -34.11 7.43
CA ARG A 37 9.92 -34.57 7.71
C ARG A 37 9.99 -36.08 7.45
N ALA A 38 10.93 -36.50 6.61
CA ALA A 38 11.16 -37.91 6.35
C ALA A 38 11.69 -38.59 7.63
N GLY A 39 10.92 -39.52 8.20
CA GLY A 39 11.30 -40.31 9.38
C GLY A 39 10.35 -40.20 10.58
N GLU A 40 9.50 -39.17 10.64
CA GLU A 40 8.42 -39.09 11.62
C GLU A 40 7.14 -39.68 11.03
N SER A 41 6.42 -40.48 11.82
CA SER A 41 5.20 -41.20 11.45
C SER A 41 4.04 -40.24 11.10
N GLY A 42 4.08 -39.67 9.89
CA GLY A 42 2.94 -39.04 9.23
C GLY A 42 2.39 -37.74 9.85
N VAL A 43 2.95 -37.23 10.95
CA VAL A 43 2.50 -35.97 11.56
C VAL A 43 3.19 -34.79 10.86
N GLY A 44 2.59 -34.32 9.77
CA GLY A 44 3.03 -33.08 9.11
C GLY A 44 2.81 -31.86 10.02
N SER A 45 3.86 -31.09 10.30
CA SER A 45 3.72 -29.82 11.03
C SER A 45 3.23 -28.74 10.08
N VAL A 46 2.11 -28.08 10.42
CA VAL A 46 1.65 -26.88 9.71
C VAL A 46 2.53 -25.71 10.16
N SER A 47 3.35 -25.18 9.26
CA SER A 47 4.21 -24.02 9.51
C SER A 47 3.70 -22.82 8.74
N GLY A 48 3.46 -21.70 9.45
CA GLY A 48 3.09 -20.43 8.84
C GLY A 48 4.28 -19.83 8.11
N LYS A 49 4.08 -19.39 6.86
CA LYS A 49 5.10 -18.73 6.03
C LYS A 49 4.67 -17.32 5.65
N THR A 50 5.62 -16.39 5.67
CA THR A 50 5.40 -15.02 5.21
C THR A 50 5.36 -14.95 3.69
N LEU A 51 4.90 -13.82 3.15
CA LEU A 51 4.85 -13.60 1.71
C LEU A 51 6.25 -13.66 1.07
N ILE A 52 7.26 -13.15 1.79
CA ILE A 52 8.66 -13.13 1.36
C ILE A 52 9.29 -14.52 1.45
N GLU A 53 8.93 -15.33 2.43
CA GLU A 53 9.42 -16.72 2.53
C GLU A 53 8.89 -17.61 1.40
N VAL A 54 7.66 -17.36 0.95
CA VAL A 54 7.05 -18.15 -0.14
C VAL A 54 7.53 -17.69 -1.51
N ASN A 55 7.58 -16.38 -1.74
CA ASN A 55 7.86 -15.84 -3.06
C ASN A 55 9.34 -15.46 -3.23
N GLY A 56 10.06 -15.17 -2.15
CA GLY A 56 11.41 -14.62 -2.18
C GLY A 56 11.44 -13.09 -2.23
N LEU A 57 12.64 -12.53 -2.36
CA LEU A 57 12.89 -11.09 -2.21
C LEU A 57 12.22 -10.24 -3.30
N TRP A 58 11.94 -10.77 -4.50
CA TRP A 58 11.27 -10.01 -5.55
C TRP A 58 9.85 -9.57 -5.15
N ALA A 59 9.18 -10.34 -4.28
CA ALA A 59 7.88 -9.94 -3.76
C ALA A 59 7.97 -8.69 -2.87
N ALA A 60 9.12 -8.45 -2.23
CA ALA A 60 9.39 -7.20 -1.50
C ALA A 60 9.34 -5.98 -2.42
N LEU A 61 9.84 -6.10 -3.66
CA LEU A 61 9.82 -5.00 -4.63
C LEU A 61 8.37 -4.63 -5.01
N LEU A 62 7.49 -5.62 -5.16
CA LEU A 62 6.09 -5.38 -5.50
C LEU A 62 5.30 -4.73 -4.36
N ILE A 63 5.49 -5.20 -3.12
CA ILE A 63 4.77 -4.64 -1.95
C ILE A 63 5.25 -3.23 -1.56
N VAL A 64 6.42 -2.79 -2.05
CA VAL A 64 6.92 -1.42 -1.85
C VAL A 64 6.30 -0.42 -2.82
N LEU A 65 5.77 -0.85 -3.98
CA LEU A 65 5.15 0.07 -4.96
C LEU A 65 4.03 0.95 -4.35
N PRO A 66 3.10 0.42 -3.55
CA PRO A 66 2.09 1.24 -2.86
C PRO A 66 2.69 2.30 -1.92
N ILE A 67 3.82 2.00 -1.26
CA ILE A 67 4.53 2.97 -0.40
C ILE A 67 5.05 4.11 -1.28
N ILE A 68 5.63 3.81 -2.44
CA ILE A 68 6.13 4.82 -3.37
C ILE A 68 4.99 5.69 -3.88
N PHE A 69 3.87 5.11 -4.30
CA PHE A 69 2.72 5.88 -4.80
C PHE A 69 2.13 6.79 -3.72
N THR A 70 1.97 6.29 -2.49
CA THR A 70 1.47 7.11 -1.37
C THR A 70 2.47 8.18 -0.92
N ALA A 71 3.78 7.93 -1.02
CA ALA A 71 4.81 8.94 -0.78
C ALA A 71 4.73 10.08 -1.79
N ILE A 72 4.56 9.77 -3.08
CA ILE A 72 4.36 10.78 -4.14
C ILE A 72 3.11 11.61 -3.84
N ALA A 73 2.00 10.97 -3.47
CA ALA A 73 0.76 11.67 -3.11
C ALA A 73 0.93 12.59 -1.88
N LEU A 74 1.69 12.16 -0.87
CA LEU A 74 2.02 12.95 0.31
C LEU A 74 2.90 14.16 -0.03
N ILE A 75 3.97 13.94 -0.80
CA ILE A 75 4.87 15.02 -1.26
C ILE A 75 4.08 16.07 -2.06
N ALA A 76 3.21 15.62 -2.97
CA ALA A 76 2.37 16.50 -3.77
C ALA A 76 1.24 17.21 -2.97
N SER A 77 1.06 16.84 -1.70
CA SER A 77 0.08 17.45 -0.80
C SER A 77 0.63 18.62 0.02
N PHE A 78 1.96 18.78 0.07
CA PHE A 78 2.56 19.96 0.69
C PHE A 78 2.13 21.24 -0.04
N PRO A 79 1.93 22.34 0.71
CA PRO A 79 1.64 23.63 0.10
C PRO A 79 2.85 24.09 -0.71
N SER A 80 2.75 23.99 -2.04
CA SER A 80 3.73 24.51 -2.99
C SER A 80 3.09 25.60 -3.84
N VAL A 81 3.77 26.74 -3.97
CA VAL A 81 3.33 27.91 -4.75
C VAL A 81 3.82 27.82 -6.20
N ALA A 82 4.91 27.09 -6.45
CA ALA A 82 5.59 27.09 -7.74
C ALA A 82 4.78 26.38 -8.85
N HIS A 83 4.19 25.21 -8.57
CA HIS A 83 3.55 24.38 -9.59
C HIS A 83 2.26 23.69 -9.12
N PRO A 84 1.17 24.45 -8.87
CA PRO A 84 -0.07 23.89 -8.32
C PRO A 84 -0.75 22.86 -9.24
N ARG A 85 -0.66 23.03 -10.57
CA ARG A 85 -1.21 22.09 -11.56
C ARG A 85 -0.45 20.77 -11.58
N LEU A 86 0.88 20.81 -11.59
CA LEU A 86 1.73 19.62 -11.53
C LEU A 86 1.45 18.79 -10.27
N MET A 87 1.36 19.45 -9.12
CA MET A 87 1.05 18.77 -7.84
C MET A 87 -0.36 18.16 -7.83
N LEU A 88 -1.32 18.76 -8.53
CA LEU A 88 -2.65 18.16 -8.71
C LEU A 88 -2.56 16.90 -9.60
N THR A 89 -1.87 16.98 -10.74
CA THR A 89 -1.66 15.84 -11.64
C THR A 89 -0.98 14.68 -10.93
N LEU A 90 0.12 14.95 -10.20
CA LEU A 90 0.86 13.91 -9.46
C LEU A 90 -0.01 13.16 -8.45
N ARG A 91 -0.92 13.85 -7.75
CA ARG A 91 -1.85 13.19 -6.82
C ARG A 91 -2.83 12.28 -7.53
N TRP A 92 -3.41 12.74 -8.65
CA TRP A 92 -4.31 11.92 -9.46
C TRP A 92 -3.60 10.72 -10.06
N THR A 93 -2.39 10.91 -10.59
CA THR A 93 -1.57 9.81 -11.11
C THR A 93 -1.23 8.80 -10.01
N ALA A 94 -0.79 9.27 -8.84
CA ALA A 94 -0.48 8.39 -7.70
C ALA A 94 -1.71 7.60 -7.24
N PHE A 95 -2.88 8.26 -7.15
CA PHE A 95 -4.14 7.59 -6.85
C PHE A 95 -4.50 6.54 -7.92
N ALA A 96 -4.43 6.90 -9.20
CA ALA A 96 -4.75 5.98 -10.30
C ALA A 96 -3.82 4.76 -10.32
N LEU A 97 -2.52 4.95 -10.08
CA LEU A 97 -1.56 3.86 -9.96
C LEU A 97 -1.86 2.96 -8.76
N LEU A 98 -2.16 3.55 -7.61
CA LEU A 98 -2.51 2.80 -6.40
C LEU A 98 -3.82 2.02 -6.59
N LEU A 99 -4.82 2.62 -7.22
CA LEU A 99 -6.09 1.96 -7.55
C LEU A 99 -5.88 0.82 -8.56
N THR A 100 -5.07 1.05 -9.60
CA THR A 100 -4.72 0.03 -10.60
C THR A 100 -3.98 -1.13 -9.93
N PHE A 101 -3.02 -0.84 -9.05
CA PHE A 101 -2.35 -1.85 -8.26
C PHE A 101 -3.35 -2.65 -7.42
N CYS A 102 -4.26 -1.97 -6.71
CA CYS A 102 -5.30 -2.63 -5.92
C CYS A 102 -6.19 -3.51 -6.79
N ALA A 103 -6.58 -3.07 -7.98
CA ALA A 103 -7.43 -3.83 -8.90
C ALA A 103 -6.72 -5.08 -9.44
N VAL A 104 -5.49 -4.94 -9.91
CA VAL A 104 -4.70 -6.05 -10.48
C VAL A 104 -4.32 -7.08 -9.41
N SER A 105 -4.05 -6.64 -8.17
CA SER A 105 -3.64 -7.51 -7.06
C SER A 105 -4.78 -7.88 -6.11
N SER A 106 -6.02 -7.49 -6.41
CA SER A 106 -7.22 -7.61 -5.54
C SER A 106 -7.49 -9.03 -5.06
N LEU A 107 -7.16 -10.04 -5.87
CA LEU A 107 -7.37 -11.45 -5.55
C LEU A 107 -6.37 -12.00 -4.50
N SER A 108 -5.31 -11.27 -4.17
CA SER A 108 -4.27 -11.76 -3.25
C SER A 108 -3.90 -10.75 -2.16
N ILE A 109 -3.51 -9.54 -2.53
CA ILE A 109 -2.80 -8.60 -1.64
C ILE A 109 -3.43 -7.20 -1.73
N GLY A 110 -4.02 -6.84 -2.88
CA GLY A 110 -4.48 -5.50 -3.20
C GLY A 110 -5.54 -4.94 -2.25
N LEU A 111 -6.39 -5.79 -1.69
CA LEU A 111 -7.44 -5.35 -0.75
C LEU A 111 -6.89 -4.71 0.52
N PHE A 112 -5.69 -5.12 0.97
CA PHE A 112 -5.04 -4.53 2.15
C PHE A 112 -4.59 -3.09 1.92
N TYR A 113 -4.39 -2.69 0.66
CA TYR A 113 -4.03 -1.32 0.28
C TYR A 113 -5.25 -0.44 -0.04
N LEU A 114 -6.46 -1.00 -0.04
CA LEU A 114 -7.70 -0.25 -0.34
C LEU A 114 -7.94 0.94 0.62
N PRO A 115 -7.71 0.83 1.95
CA PRO A 115 -7.82 1.99 2.84
C PRO A 115 -6.86 3.12 2.45
N ALA A 116 -5.64 2.78 1.99
CA ALA A 116 -4.68 3.75 1.50
C ALA A 116 -5.17 4.44 0.20
N ALA A 117 -5.75 3.67 -0.72
CA ALA A 117 -6.34 4.18 -1.96
C ALA A 117 -7.52 5.13 -1.70
N ILE A 118 -8.42 4.77 -0.78
CA ILE A 118 -9.55 5.61 -0.37
C ILE A 118 -9.05 6.93 0.23
N ALA A 119 -8.06 6.88 1.12
CA ALA A 119 -7.46 8.08 1.69
C ALA A 119 -6.83 8.97 0.58
N ALA A 120 -6.05 8.38 -0.35
CA ALA A 120 -5.48 9.13 -1.47
C ALA A 120 -6.56 9.80 -2.35
N LEU A 121 -7.69 9.12 -2.60
CA LEU A 121 -8.83 9.68 -3.32
C LEU A 121 -9.43 10.89 -2.61
N VAL A 122 -9.69 10.77 -1.30
CA VAL A 122 -10.24 11.86 -0.49
C VAL A 122 -9.30 13.08 -0.54
N ALA A 123 -7.99 12.87 -0.42
CA ALA A 123 -7.00 13.95 -0.54
C ALA A 123 -7.05 14.65 -1.91
N ALA A 124 -7.18 13.88 -3.00
CA ALA A 124 -7.30 14.41 -4.36
C ALA A 124 -8.59 15.21 -4.57
N ILE A 125 -9.74 14.70 -4.12
CA ILE A 125 -11.05 15.37 -4.23
C ILE A 125 -11.07 16.67 -3.41
N VAL A 126 -10.62 16.63 -2.16
CA VAL A 126 -10.64 17.81 -1.27
C VAL A 126 -9.79 18.95 -1.84
N ARG A 127 -8.70 18.65 -2.54
CA ARG A 127 -7.90 19.68 -3.23
C ARG A 127 -8.52 20.14 -4.55
N GLY A 128 -9.17 19.24 -5.29
CA GLY A 128 -9.76 19.53 -6.61
C GLY A 128 -11.04 20.35 -6.58
N ARG A 129 -11.76 20.36 -5.44
CA ARG A 129 -12.89 21.27 -5.20
C ARG A 129 -12.36 22.71 -5.03
N ASN A 130 -12.29 23.42 -6.15
CA ASN A 130 -12.01 24.86 -6.25
C ASN A 130 -13.13 25.67 -5.61
#